data_AF-Q1IP48-F1
#
_entry.id   AF-Q1IP48-F1
#
_cell.length_a   1.000
_cell.length_b   1.000
_cell.length_c   1.000
_cell.angle_alpha   90.00
_cell.angle_beta   90.00
_cell.angle_gamma   90.00
#
_symmetry.space_group_name_H-M   'P 1'
#
loop_
_entity.id
_entity.type
_entity.pdbx_description
1 polymer ?
#
loop_
_entity_poly.entity_id
_entity_poly.type
_entity_poly.pdbx_seq_one_letter_code
_entity_poly.pdbx_strand_id
1 'polypeptide(L)'
;MVTRRKIRNVRHANFQPRNSSIFNCPIASVVETAHGYVCPVYLLRSEIVHRVNFSAMDPGTPGSSLADRAQSRDPEELLAIANSHALTEEIALSLLTRRDLPANVVEAISKNTSVRKHRKVNIAIASHPRTPRHISLPLTRHLYTFDLVKIALLPGVPADVKVAIDETVISRLAQISEGERLTLAKQASGRVAGALLQDTTERVLYAALQNPKMTESIIIKALGHRDVPAHTVLILCTDAKWALRRDIRLALLRNSHTPLAAAIKFVHGFPEHLVREVLSKSKMKPEIKKYLLASLDVRS
;
A
#
# COMPACT_ATOMS: atom_id res chain seq x y z
N MET A 1 6.81 -64.02 32.20
CA MET A 1 6.09 -64.27 30.93
C MET A 1 6.22 -63.01 30.07
N VAL A 2 7.12 -62.96 29.07
CA VAL A 2 6.88 -63.37 27.66
C VAL A 2 5.83 -62.43 27.03
N THR A 3 6.05 -61.59 26.01
CA THR A 3 7.14 -61.46 25.00
C THR A 3 7.01 -60.15 24.21
N ARG A 4 8.15 -59.66 23.70
CA ARG A 4 8.30 -58.71 22.59
C ARG A 4 7.75 -59.25 21.25
N ARG A 5 7.32 -58.37 20.33
CA ARG A 5 7.35 -58.50 18.83
C ARG A 5 6.72 -57.22 18.23
N LYS A 6 7.10 -56.68 17.07
CA LYS A 6 8.25 -56.81 16.17
C LYS A 6 8.13 -55.66 15.15
N ILE A 7 9.26 -55.07 14.81
CA ILE A 7 9.49 -54.11 13.71
C ILE A 7 9.06 -54.73 12.37
N ARG A 8 8.48 -53.92 11.47
CA ARG A 8 8.52 -54.17 10.01
C ARG A 8 8.84 -52.91 9.23
N ASN A 9 9.96 -53.04 8.53
CA ASN A 9 10.57 -52.17 7.53
C ASN A 9 9.91 -52.44 6.17
N VAL A 10 9.50 -51.42 5.38
CA VAL A 10 9.19 -51.59 3.94
C VAL A 10 9.62 -50.34 3.14
N ARG A 11 10.82 -50.47 2.56
CA ARG A 11 11.24 -50.23 1.16
C ARG A 11 10.85 -48.94 0.41
N HIS A 12 11.93 -48.30 -0.07
CA HIS A 12 12.03 -47.40 -1.23
C HIS A 12 11.21 -47.85 -2.45
N ALA A 13 10.55 -46.88 -3.10
CA ALA A 13 10.15 -46.94 -4.49
C ALA A 13 10.67 -45.68 -5.21
N ASN A 14 11.70 -45.89 -6.03
CA ASN A 14 12.16 -44.95 -7.05
C ASN A 14 11.09 -44.88 -8.15
N PHE A 15 10.71 -43.67 -8.58
CA PHE A 15 10.01 -43.49 -9.86
C PHE A 15 10.55 -42.26 -10.58
N GLN A 16 11.41 -42.51 -11.58
CA GLN A 16 11.75 -41.56 -12.63
C GLN A 16 10.64 -41.54 -13.68
N PRO A 17 10.26 -40.39 -14.24
CA PRO A 17 9.64 -40.36 -15.55
C PRO A 17 10.71 -40.27 -16.66
N ARG A 18 10.59 -41.18 -17.64
CA ARG A 18 11.37 -41.24 -18.88
C ARG A 18 10.93 -40.13 -19.85
N ASN A 19 11.93 -39.62 -20.56
CA ASN A 19 11.83 -38.78 -21.76
C ASN A 19 10.96 -39.41 -22.87
N SER A 20 10.21 -38.56 -23.56
CA SER A 20 10.06 -38.65 -25.02
C SER A 20 10.15 -37.24 -25.63
N SER A 21 11.27 -37.06 -26.31
CA SER A 21 11.63 -36.08 -27.32
C SER A 21 10.79 -36.35 -28.60
N ILE A 22 10.55 -35.50 -29.61
CA ILE A 22 11.32 -34.50 -30.37
C ILE A 22 10.28 -33.76 -31.26
N PHE A 23 10.36 -32.43 -31.37
CA PHE A 23 10.28 -31.75 -32.67
C PHE A 23 11.16 -30.49 -32.63
N ASN A 24 11.86 -30.26 -33.73
CA ASN A 24 13.15 -29.58 -33.82
C ASN A 24 13.00 -28.13 -34.34
N CYS A 25 13.79 -27.21 -33.75
CA CYS A 25 14.52 -26.05 -34.35
C CYS A 25 13.76 -24.88 -35.05
N PRO A 26 14.41 -23.68 -35.25
CA PRO A 26 15.73 -23.22 -34.78
C PRO A 26 15.79 -21.79 -34.15
N ILE A 27 16.99 -21.56 -33.59
CA ILE A 27 17.67 -20.37 -33.04
C ILE A 27 17.40 -19.03 -33.76
N ALA A 28 17.12 -17.97 -32.98
CA ALA A 28 17.69 -16.62 -33.18
C ALA A 28 17.51 -15.69 -31.94
N SER A 29 18.66 -15.23 -31.44
CA SER A 29 18.92 -13.99 -30.68
C SER A 29 18.12 -13.66 -29.41
N VAL A 30 18.81 -13.89 -28.29
CA VAL A 30 18.67 -13.26 -26.98
C VAL A 30 18.77 -11.73 -27.09
N VAL A 31 17.72 -11.03 -26.66
CA VAL A 31 17.83 -9.74 -25.96
C VAL A 31 16.94 -9.83 -24.73
N GLU A 32 17.58 -10.28 -23.66
CA GLU A 32 17.06 -10.36 -22.31
C GLU A 32 16.92 -8.92 -21.76
N THR A 33 15.68 -8.43 -21.63
CA THR A 33 15.38 -7.24 -20.82
C THR A 33 14.60 -7.68 -19.60
N ALA A 34 15.31 -7.73 -18.47
CA ALA A 34 14.79 -8.05 -17.16
C ALA A 34 13.78 -6.99 -16.68
N HIS A 35 12.80 -7.46 -15.89
CA HIS A 35 11.69 -6.75 -15.23
C HIS A 35 10.33 -6.82 -15.94
N GLY A 36 9.76 -8.02 -15.94
CA GLY A 36 8.33 -8.28 -16.15
C GLY A 36 7.44 -7.79 -14.98
N TYR A 37 7.53 -6.50 -14.65
CA TYR A 37 6.52 -5.81 -13.86
C TYR A 37 5.68 -4.95 -14.80
N VAL A 38 4.57 -5.51 -15.27
CA VAL A 38 3.46 -4.67 -15.74
C VAL A 38 3.03 -3.83 -14.55
N CYS A 39 3.30 -2.53 -14.60
CA CYS A 39 2.93 -1.55 -13.59
C CYS A 39 1.41 -1.70 -13.26
N PRO A 40 1.01 -2.03 -12.03
CA PRO A 40 -0.40 -2.14 -11.65
C PRO A 40 -1.16 -0.79 -11.69
N VAL A 41 -0.44 0.31 -11.88
CA VAL A 41 -0.97 1.69 -11.83
C VAL A 41 -1.93 2.00 -12.99
N TYR A 42 -1.82 1.28 -14.13
CA TYR A 42 -2.75 1.45 -15.25
C TYR A 42 -4.08 0.71 -15.07
N LEU A 43 -4.15 -0.29 -14.19
CA LEU A 43 -5.35 -1.12 -14.03
C LEU A 43 -6.47 -0.41 -13.25
N LEU A 44 -6.16 0.60 -12.42
CA LEU A 44 -7.21 1.34 -11.71
C LEU A 44 -7.94 2.35 -12.60
N ARG A 45 -7.27 2.87 -13.63
CA ARG A 45 -7.97 3.62 -14.68
C ARG A 45 -8.76 2.67 -15.56
N SER A 46 -8.22 1.49 -15.89
CA SER A 46 -8.94 0.52 -16.72
C SER A 46 -10.15 -0.10 -16.01
N GLU A 47 -10.13 -0.33 -14.69
CA GLU A 47 -11.30 -0.85 -13.95
C GLU A 47 -12.47 0.15 -13.89
N ILE A 48 -12.18 1.45 -13.83
CA ILE A 48 -13.21 2.50 -13.98
C ILE A 48 -13.67 2.60 -15.45
N VAL A 49 -12.82 2.24 -16.40
CA VAL A 49 -13.04 2.38 -17.86
C VAL A 49 -13.67 1.13 -18.52
N HIS A 50 -13.55 -0.08 -17.97
CA HIS A 50 -13.92 -1.32 -18.69
C HIS A 50 -15.35 -1.84 -18.49
N ARG A 51 -16.26 -1.06 -17.89
CA ARG A 51 -17.70 -1.39 -17.89
C ARG A 51 -18.59 -0.20 -18.20
N VAL A 52 -18.20 0.60 -19.19
CA VAL A 52 -19.18 1.36 -19.98
C VAL A 52 -19.38 0.56 -21.27
N ASN A 53 -20.25 -0.44 -21.21
CA ASN A 53 -20.83 -0.98 -22.44
C ASN A 53 -21.63 0.18 -23.05
N PHE A 54 -21.10 0.76 -24.12
CA PHE A 54 -21.86 1.64 -25.01
C PHE A 54 -22.96 0.79 -25.64
N SER A 55 -24.06 0.58 -24.92
CA SER A 55 -25.26 0.03 -25.54
C SER A 55 -25.78 1.10 -26.48
N ALA A 56 -25.87 0.75 -27.76
CA ALA A 56 -26.28 1.62 -28.84
C ALA A 56 -27.51 2.45 -28.45
N MET A 57 -27.38 3.77 -28.56
CA MET A 57 -28.43 4.74 -28.30
C MET A 57 -29.17 5.01 -29.60
N ASP A 58 -30.50 4.93 -29.56
CA ASP A 58 -31.41 5.15 -30.69
C ASP A 58 -31.16 6.52 -31.39
N PRO A 59 -31.14 6.58 -32.73
CA PRO A 59 -30.95 7.83 -33.45
C PRO A 59 -32.29 8.55 -33.58
N GLY A 60 -32.53 9.57 -32.74
CA GLY A 60 -33.81 10.26 -32.77
C GLY A 60 -33.90 11.60 -32.05
N THR A 61 -32.99 12.55 -32.28
CA THR A 61 -33.33 14.00 -32.16
C THR A 61 -32.29 14.90 -32.86
N PRO A 62 -32.69 15.83 -33.75
CA PRO A 62 -31.79 16.83 -34.33
C PRO A 62 -31.64 18.02 -33.37
N GLY A 63 -30.68 17.88 -32.48
CA GLY A 63 -30.16 18.90 -31.58
C GLY A 63 -28.98 18.25 -30.89
N SER A 64 -27.76 18.72 -31.16
CA SER A 64 -26.50 18.09 -30.70
C SER A 64 -26.68 17.54 -29.29
N SER A 65 -26.59 16.22 -29.13
CA SER A 65 -26.80 15.57 -27.84
C SER A 65 -25.86 16.21 -26.81
N LEU A 66 -26.26 16.31 -25.55
CA LEU A 66 -25.35 16.78 -24.48
C LEU A 66 -24.04 15.99 -24.47
N ALA A 67 -24.08 14.73 -24.92
CA ALA A 67 -22.91 13.90 -25.13
C ALA A 67 -21.97 14.42 -26.23
N ASP A 68 -22.51 14.95 -27.34
CA ASP A 68 -21.72 15.50 -28.44
C ASP A 68 -21.06 16.82 -28.00
N ARG A 69 -21.81 17.66 -27.29
CA ARG A 69 -21.30 18.92 -26.73
C ARG A 69 -20.21 18.69 -25.68
N ALA A 70 -20.28 17.58 -24.93
CA ALA A 70 -19.27 17.22 -23.94
C ALA A 70 -17.89 16.89 -24.55
N GLN A 71 -17.84 16.63 -25.86
CA GLN A 71 -16.58 16.43 -26.60
C GLN A 71 -15.89 17.75 -26.98
N SER A 72 -16.56 18.90 -26.79
CA SER A 72 -16.02 20.22 -27.09
C SER A 72 -14.74 20.52 -26.29
N ARG A 73 -13.87 21.34 -26.88
CA ARG A 73 -12.64 21.84 -26.23
C ARG A 73 -12.83 23.20 -25.58
N ASP A 74 -13.96 23.86 -25.84
CA ASP A 74 -14.23 25.19 -25.32
C ASP A 74 -14.54 25.14 -23.81
N PRO A 75 -13.75 25.81 -22.96
CA PRO A 75 -13.98 25.82 -21.51
C PRO A 75 -15.35 26.36 -21.12
N GLU A 76 -15.92 27.31 -21.86
CA GLU A 76 -17.24 27.88 -21.53
C GLU A 76 -18.37 26.89 -21.78
N GLU A 77 -18.32 26.17 -22.91
CA GLU A 77 -19.27 25.11 -23.20
C GLU A 77 -19.19 23.97 -22.18
N LEU A 78 -17.98 23.57 -21.77
CA LEU A 78 -17.78 22.55 -20.73
C LEU A 78 -18.35 22.99 -19.38
N LEU A 79 -18.24 24.28 -19.03
CA LEU A 79 -18.88 24.84 -17.83
C LEU A 79 -20.41 24.81 -17.93
N ALA A 80 -20.97 25.17 -19.09
CA ALA A 80 -22.40 25.13 -19.30
C ALA A 80 -22.96 23.69 -19.12
N ILE A 81 -22.25 22.69 -19.63
CA ILE A 81 -22.60 21.27 -19.47
C ILE A 81 -22.48 20.84 -18.01
N ALA A 82 -21.41 21.22 -17.32
CA ALA A 82 -21.21 20.87 -15.91
C ALA A 82 -22.30 21.42 -14.98
N ASN A 83 -22.87 22.58 -15.30
CA ASN A 83 -23.99 23.18 -14.55
C ASN A 83 -25.37 22.67 -14.96
N SER A 84 -25.47 21.89 -16.04
CA SER A 84 -26.76 21.40 -16.54
C SER A 84 -27.39 20.38 -15.59
N HIS A 85 -28.70 20.50 -15.36
CA HIS A 85 -29.45 19.52 -14.56
C HIS A 85 -29.56 18.15 -15.24
N ALA A 86 -29.45 18.14 -16.58
CA ALA A 86 -29.49 16.95 -17.42
C ALA A 86 -28.14 16.19 -17.48
N LEU A 87 -27.13 16.62 -16.71
CA LEU A 87 -25.84 15.93 -16.64
C LEU A 87 -26.02 14.52 -16.05
N THR A 88 -25.79 13.51 -16.89
CA THR A 88 -25.85 12.10 -16.49
C THR A 88 -24.53 11.62 -15.88
N GLU A 89 -24.56 10.50 -15.17
CA GLU A 89 -23.36 9.86 -14.60
C GLU A 89 -22.31 9.57 -15.69
N GLU A 90 -22.73 9.04 -16.84
CA GLU A 90 -21.85 8.64 -17.93
C GLU A 90 -21.12 9.84 -18.56
N ILE A 91 -21.85 10.94 -18.79
CA ILE A 91 -21.27 12.17 -19.33
C ILE A 91 -20.31 12.82 -18.31
N ALA A 92 -20.66 12.81 -17.02
CA ALA A 92 -19.76 13.33 -15.99
C ALA A 92 -18.46 12.51 -15.89
N LEU A 93 -18.54 11.18 -15.99
CA LEU A 93 -17.36 10.31 -15.98
C LEU A 93 -16.51 10.48 -17.25
N SER A 94 -17.13 10.68 -18.41
CA SER A 94 -16.41 10.95 -19.65
C SER A 94 -15.64 12.27 -19.57
N LEU A 95 -16.26 13.33 -19.02
CA LEU A 95 -15.61 14.61 -18.75
C LEU A 95 -14.43 14.46 -17.77
N LEU A 96 -14.61 13.78 -16.64
CA LEU A 96 -13.58 13.62 -15.61
C LEU A 96 -12.41 12.70 -16.03
N THR A 97 -12.55 11.97 -17.13
CA THR A 97 -11.45 11.17 -17.70
C THR A 97 -10.39 12.07 -18.37
N ARG A 98 -10.80 13.25 -18.83
CA ARG A 98 -9.95 14.25 -19.51
C ARG A 98 -8.99 14.90 -18.53
N ARG A 99 -7.70 14.94 -18.85
CA ARG A 99 -6.67 15.56 -17.98
C ARG A 99 -6.57 17.08 -18.16
N ASP A 100 -7.06 17.58 -19.29
CA ASP A 100 -7.08 18.97 -19.71
C ASP A 100 -8.28 19.76 -19.13
N LEU A 101 -9.17 19.10 -18.38
CA LEU A 101 -10.36 19.72 -17.82
C LEU A 101 -9.98 20.85 -16.85
N PRO A 102 -10.49 22.08 -17.02
CA PRO A 102 -10.12 23.20 -16.15
C PRO A 102 -10.79 23.05 -14.76
N ALA A 103 -10.14 23.61 -13.73
CA ALA A 103 -10.51 23.38 -12.33
C ALA A 103 -11.92 23.89 -11.99
N ASN A 104 -12.34 24.99 -12.61
CA ASN A 104 -13.69 25.55 -12.49
C ASN A 104 -14.79 24.59 -12.99
N VAL A 105 -14.52 23.81 -14.04
CA VAL A 105 -15.46 22.79 -14.54
C VAL A 105 -15.57 21.63 -13.56
N VAL A 106 -14.44 21.16 -13.03
CA VAL A 106 -14.44 20.10 -11.99
C VAL A 106 -15.21 20.57 -10.75
N GLU A 107 -15.03 21.83 -10.37
CA GLU A 107 -15.77 22.45 -9.26
C GLU A 107 -17.27 22.51 -9.54
N ALA A 108 -17.69 22.93 -10.74
CA ALA A 108 -19.09 22.92 -11.15
C ALA A 108 -19.71 21.52 -11.09
N ILE A 109 -19.01 20.50 -11.60
CA ILE A 109 -19.46 19.09 -11.51
C ILE A 109 -19.64 18.67 -10.04
N SER A 110 -18.74 19.07 -9.14
CA SER A 110 -18.81 18.71 -7.71
C SER A 110 -19.99 19.34 -6.96
N LYS A 111 -20.50 20.48 -7.44
CA LYS A 111 -21.65 21.20 -6.89
C LYS A 111 -22.98 20.72 -7.48
N ASN A 112 -22.94 20.05 -8.63
CA ASN A 112 -24.12 19.57 -9.33
C ASN A 112 -24.79 18.40 -8.58
N THR A 113 -26.03 18.62 -8.15
CA THR A 113 -26.82 17.67 -7.34
C THR A 113 -27.20 16.41 -8.12
N SER A 114 -27.36 16.48 -9.44
CA SER A 114 -27.72 15.34 -10.30
C SER A 114 -26.65 14.25 -10.25
N VAL A 115 -25.37 14.63 -10.24
CA VAL A 115 -24.24 13.69 -10.34
C VAL A 115 -23.57 13.38 -9.00
N ARG A 116 -23.65 14.28 -8.02
CA ARG A 116 -23.01 14.13 -6.70
C ARG A 116 -23.49 12.91 -5.91
N LYS A 117 -24.69 12.41 -6.19
CA LYS A 117 -25.22 11.17 -5.60
C LYS A 117 -24.47 9.91 -6.05
N HIS A 118 -23.78 9.97 -7.19
CA HIS A 118 -23.09 8.82 -7.77
C HIS A 118 -21.68 8.66 -7.18
N ARG A 119 -21.44 7.53 -6.50
CA ARG A 119 -20.13 7.21 -5.90
C ARG A 119 -18.98 7.27 -6.91
N LYS A 120 -19.17 6.76 -8.12
CA LYS A 120 -18.12 6.72 -9.16
C LYS A 120 -17.67 8.14 -9.54
N VAL A 121 -18.61 9.07 -9.66
CA VAL A 121 -18.32 10.48 -9.95
C VAL A 121 -17.52 11.09 -8.80
N ASN A 122 -17.90 10.86 -7.54
CA ASN A 122 -17.16 11.37 -6.38
C ASN A 122 -15.71 10.85 -6.32
N ILE A 123 -15.49 9.57 -6.66
CA ILE A 123 -14.15 8.98 -6.77
C ILE A 123 -13.35 9.65 -7.90
N ALA A 124 -13.98 9.87 -9.05
CA ALA A 124 -13.35 10.53 -10.20
C ALA A 124 -12.96 11.98 -9.87
N ILE A 125 -13.84 12.75 -9.19
CA ILE A 125 -13.54 14.10 -8.71
C ILE A 125 -12.37 14.07 -7.72
N ALA A 126 -12.41 13.19 -6.71
CA ALA A 126 -11.38 13.13 -5.67
C ALA A 126 -10.00 12.70 -6.21
N SER A 127 -9.95 11.95 -7.30
CA SER A 127 -8.71 11.49 -7.94
C SER A 127 -8.20 12.40 -9.06
N HIS A 128 -8.98 13.39 -9.49
CA HIS A 128 -8.62 14.21 -10.65
C HIS A 128 -7.49 15.22 -10.32
N PRO A 129 -6.43 15.34 -11.15
CA PRO A 129 -5.25 16.15 -10.83
C PRO A 129 -5.51 17.64 -10.62
N ARG A 130 -6.56 18.17 -11.26
CA ARG A 130 -6.94 19.59 -11.20
C ARG A 130 -8.06 19.90 -10.23
N THR A 131 -8.47 18.95 -9.37
CA THR A 131 -9.49 19.19 -8.37
C THR A 131 -8.96 20.12 -7.27
N PRO A 132 -9.62 21.26 -7.00
CA PRO A 132 -9.25 22.13 -5.89
C PRO A 132 -9.26 21.41 -4.53
N ARG A 133 -8.30 21.76 -3.66
CA ARG A 133 -8.11 21.10 -2.34
C ARG A 133 -9.35 21.18 -1.44
N HIS A 134 -10.06 22.30 -1.49
CA HIS A 134 -11.27 22.51 -0.68
C HIS A 134 -12.43 21.58 -1.09
N ILE A 135 -12.33 20.91 -2.25
CA ILE A 135 -13.29 19.92 -2.73
C ILE A 135 -12.79 18.51 -2.46
N SER A 136 -11.53 18.21 -2.78
CA SER A 136 -10.98 16.86 -2.63
C SER A 136 -10.86 16.43 -1.17
N LEU A 137 -10.43 17.32 -0.27
CA LEU A 137 -10.24 16.99 1.15
C LEU A 137 -11.53 16.64 1.89
N PRO A 138 -12.66 17.37 1.74
CA PRO A 138 -13.92 16.93 2.34
C PRO A 138 -14.41 15.59 1.78
N LEU A 139 -14.22 15.32 0.49
CA LEU A 139 -14.65 14.06 -0.13
C LEU A 139 -13.94 12.85 0.48
N THR A 140 -12.69 12.96 0.91
CA THR A 140 -11.95 11.83 1.51
C THR A 140 -12.67 11.26 2.74
N ARG A 141 -13.38 12.09 3.51
CA ARG A 141 -14.09 11.67 4.72
C ARG A 141 -15.32 10.82 4.43
N HIS A 142 -15.91 10.93 3.25
CA HIS A 142 -17.15 10.26 2.87
C HIS A 142 -16.95 9.04 1.97
N LEU A 143 -15.75 8.85 1.41
CA LEU A 143 -15.43 7.70 0.56
C LEU A 143 -15.09 6.46 1.40
N TYR A 144 -15.33 5.27 0.83
CA TYR A 144 -15.00 4.00 1.46
C TYR A 144 -13.48 3.77 1.51
N THR A 145 -13.03 3.01 2.51
CA THR A 145 -11.61 2.78 2.80
C THR A 145 -10.83 2.24 1.61
N PHE A 146 -11.38 1.29 0.85
CA PHE A 146 -10.68 0.75 -0.32
C PHE A 146 -10.66 1.72 -1.51
N ASP A 147 -11.66 2.59 -1.67
CA ASP A 147 -11.61 3.64 -2.69
C ASP A 147 -10.52 4.65 -2.38
N LEU A 148 -10.44 5.05 -1.11
CA LEU A 148 -9.41 5.92 -0.59
C LEU A 148 -8.01 5.37 -0.89
N VAL A 149 -7.76 4.11 -0.56
CA VAL A 149 -6.48 3.47 -0.87
C VAL A 149 -6.20 3.48 -2.37
N LYS A 150 -7.19 3.12 -3.20
CA LYS A 150 -7.05 3.16 -4.66
C LYS A 150 -6.64 4.57 -5.15
N ILE A 151 -7.27 5.62 -4.63
CA ILE A 151 -6.97 7.02 -4.97
C ILE A 151 -5.57 7.41 -4.49
N ALA A 152 -5.18 7.07 -3.27
CA ALA A 152 -3.87 7.43 -2.69
C ALA A 152 -2.69 6.88 -3.50
N LEU A 153 -2.89 5.75 -4.18
CA LEU A 153 -1.88 5.11 -5.02
C LEU A 153 -1.75 5.73 -6.42
N LEU A 154 -2.65 6.61 -6.83
CA LEU A 154 -2.59 7.24 -8.15
C LEU A 154 -1.47 8.30 -8.22
N PRO A 155 -0.67 8.35 -9.30
CA PRO A 155 0.47 9.26 -9.39
C PRO A 155 0.05 10.73 -9.52
N GLY A 156 -1.13 11.02 -10.11
CA GLY A 156 -1.62 12.38 -10.36
C GLY A 156 -2.28 13.07 -9.17
N VAL A 157 -2.46 12.39 -8.04
CA VAL A 157 -3.08 12.97 -6.84
C VAL A 157 -2.03 13.76 -6.05
N PRO A 158 -2.34 15.02 -5.65
CA PRO A 158 -1.44 15.84 -4.84
C PRO A 158 -1.00 15.14 -3.54
N ALA A 159 0.25 15.38 -3.11
CA ALA A 159 0.84 14.69 -1.97
C ALA A 159 0.11 14.95 -0.64
N ASP A 160 -0.37 16.18 -0.44
CA ASP A 160 -1.19 16.58 0.70
C ASP A 160 -2.52 15.82 0.76
N VAL A 161 -3.17 15.64 -0.39
CA VAL A 161 -4.40 14.83 -0.49
C VAL A 161 -4.10 13.37 -0.16
N LYS A 162 -2.99 12.80 -0.63
CA LYS A 162 -2.56 11.43 -0.27
C LYS A 162 -2.36 11.26 1.23
N VAL A 163 -1.70 12.23 1.87
CA VAL A 163 -1.50 12.21 3.32
C VAL A 163 -2.83 12.26 4.06
N ALA A 164 -3.75 13.15 3.67
CA ALA A 164 -5.08 13.24 4.27
C ALA A 164 -5.90 11.95 4.08
N ILE A 165 -5.77 11.30 2.92
CA ILE A 165 -6.38 10.00 2.66
C ILE A 165 -5.80 8.94 3.60
N ASP A 166 -4.47 8.82 3.67
CA ASP A 166 -3.80 7.85 4.53
C ASP A 166 -4.21 8.05 6.00
N GLU A 167 -4.32 9.29 6.47
CA GLU A 167 -4.77 9.61 7.83
C GLU A 167 -6.22 9.18 8.08
N THR A 168 -7.11 9.39 7.11
CA THR A 168 -8.50 8.93 7.18
C THR A 168 -8.59 7.41 7.20
N VAL A 169 -7.73 6.71 6.46
CA VAL A 169 -7.64 5.24 6.49
C VAL A 169 -7.11 4.76 7.83
N ILE A 170 -6.04 5.39 8.34
CA ILE A 170 -5.42 5.05 9.63
C ILE A 170 -6.42 5.21 10.78
N SER A 171 -7.21 6.30 10.80
CA SER A 171 -8.21 6.51 11.86
C SER A 171 -9.33 5.47 11.85
N ARG A 172 -9.57 4.80 10.72
CA ARG A 172 -10.59 3.75 10.59
C ARG A 172 -10.08 2.35 10.91
N LEU A 173 -8.75 2.15 11.04
CA LEU A 173 -8.17 0.81 11.21
C LEU A 173 -8.74 0.06 12.42
N ALA A 174 -9.04 0.77 13.51
CA ALA A 174 -9.62 0.16 14.72
C ALA A 174 -11.07 -0.32 14.55
N GLN A 175 -11.79 0.17 13.53
CA GLN A 175 -13.22 -0.11 13.33
C GLN A 175 -13.48 -1.19 12.27
N ILE A 176 -12.49 -1.49 11.43
CA ILE A 176 -12.62 -2.46 10.35
C ILE A 176 -12.26 -3.87 10.82
N SER A 177 -12.73 -4.87 10.07
CA SER A 177 -12.46 -6.28 10.35
C SER A 177 -10.98 -6.64 10.19
N GLU A 178 -10.53 -7.71 10.85
CA GLU A 178 -9.16 -8.24 10.67
C GLU A 178 -8.86 -8.58 9.20
N GLY A 179 -9.83 -9.15 8.48
CA GLY A 179 -9.69 -9.47 7.05
C GLY A 179 -9.45 -8.23 6.20
N GLU A 180 -10.11 -7.11 6.50
CA GLU A 180 -9.85 -5.83 5.84
C GLU A 180 -8.48 -5.27 6.21
N ARG A 181 -8.08 -5.30 7.49
CA ARG A 181 -6.72 -4.91 7.90
C ARG A 181 -5.65 -5.72 7.20
N LEU A 182 -5.84 -7.04 7.06
CA LEU A 182 -4.93 -7.92 6.34
C LEU A 182 -4.83 -7.57 4.85
N THR A 183 -5.94 -7.17 4.23
CA THR A 183 -5.97 -6.73 2.84
C THR A 183 -5.25 -5.39 2.67
N LEU A 184 -5.51 -4.43 3.57
CA LEU A 184 -4.83 -3.14 3.61
C LEU A 184 -3.32 -3.30 3.83
N ALA A 185 -2.91 -4.19 4.73
CA ALA A 185 -1.50 -4.48 5.02
C ALA A 185 -0.73 -4.83 3.75
N LYS A 186 -1.33 -5.57 2.82
CA LYS A 186 -0.70 -6.00 1.57
C LYS A 186 -0.72 -4.94 0.47
N GLN A 187 -1.80 -4.17 0.38
CA GLN A 187 -2.09 -3.36 -0.82
C GLN A 187 -1.88 -1.85 -0.60
N ALA A 188 -2.10 -1.36 0.61
CA ALA A 188 -2.15 0.06 0.92
C ALA A 188 -0.79 0.76 0.76
N SER A 189 -0.80 2.08 0.96
CA SER A 189 0.42 2.88 1.01
C SER A 189 1.35 2.40 2.12
N GLY A 190 2.65 2.69 1.99
CA GLY A 190 3.62 2.36 3.02
C GLY A 190 3.28 3.01 4.37
N ARG A 191 2.67 4.20 4.37
CA ARG A 191 2.24 4.90 5.60
C ARG A 191 1.15 4.12 6.34
N VAL A 192 0.12 3.66 5.63
CA VAL A 192 -0.96 2.85 6.21
C VAL A 192 -0.42 1.49 6.68
N ALA A 193 0.42 0.83 5.88
CA ALA A 193 1.05 -0.43 6.27
C ALA A 193 1.95 -0.25 7.52
N GLY A 194 2.65 0.87 7.63
CA GLY A 194 3.45 1.22 8.80
C GLY A 194 2.61 1.39 10.07
N ALA A 195 1.41 1.96 9.95
CA ALA A 195 0.48 2.05 11.08
C ALA A 195 0.01 0.65 11.55
N LEU A 196 -0.19 -0.28 10.61
CA LEU A 196 -0.54 -1.67 10.91
C LEU A 196 0.57 -2.48 11.60
N LEU A 197 1.79 -1.94 11.74
CA LEU A 197 2.82 -2.56 12.58
C LEU A 197 2.50 -2.49 14.08
N GLN A 198 1.57 -1.62 14.48
CA GLN A 198 1.07 -1.49 15.85
C GLN A 198 -0.15 -2.37 16.12
N ASP A 199 -0.58 -3.16 15.14
CA ASP A 199 -1.73 -4.06 15.28
C ASP A 199 -1.44 -5.17 16.31
N THR A 200 -2.45 -5.57 17.07
CA THR A 200 -2.37 -6.65 18.05
C THR A 200 -2.26 -8.02 17.38
N THR A 201 -2.79 -8.16 16.16
CA THR A 201 -2.78 -9.41 15.41
C THR A 201 -1.45 -9.59 14.66
N GLU A 202 -0.67 -10.60 15.04
CA GLU A 202 0.62 -10.90 14.38
C GLU A 202 0.48 -11.15 12.87
N ARG A 203 -0.61 -11.80 12.43
CA ARG A 203 -0.86 -12.07 11.01
C ARG A 203 -0.93 -10.81 10.16
N VAL A 204 -1.55 -9.75 10.68
CA VAL A 204 -1.65 -8.44 10.01
C VAL A 204 -0.29 -7.78 9.95
N LEU A 205 0.47 -7.85 11.05
CA LEU A 205 1.83 -7.32 11.14
C LEU A 205 2.76 -7.99 10.12
N TYR A 206 2.78 -9.32 10.05
CA TYR A 206 3.59 -10.04 9.05
C TYR A 206 3.21 -9.62 7.62
N ALA A 207 1.91 -9.48 7.34
CA ALA A 207 1.46 -9.02 6.03
C ALA A 207 1.93 -7.58 5.73
N ALA A 208 1.96 -6.71 6.73
CA ALA A 208 2.43 -5.33 6.58
C ALA A 208 3.94 -5.28 6.30
N LEU A 209 4.75 -6.11 6.97
CA LEU A 209 6.19 -6.20 6.73
C LEU A 209 6.54 -6.70 5.31
N GLN A 210 5.65 -7.48 4.69
CA GLN A 210 5.78 -7.95 3.31
C GLN A 210 5.23 -6.97 2.27
N ASN A 211 4.70 -5.82 2.68
CA ASN A 211 4.18 -4.82 1.75
C ASN A 211 5.30 -4.30 0.84
N PRO A 212 5.12 -4.27 -0.50
CA PRO A 212 6.14 -3.80 -1.45
C PRO A 212 6.50 -2.32 -1.27
N LYS A 213 5.63 -1.51 -0.66
CA LYS A 213 5.83 -0.08 -0.38
C LYS A 213 6.40 0.18 1.02
N MET A 214 6.74 -0.86 1.77
CA MET A 214 7.38 -0.74 3.07
C MET A 214 8.84 -0.30 2.91
N THR A 215 9.28 0.68 3.71
CA THR A 215 10.65 1.21 3.70
C THR A 215 11.25 1.23 5.10
N GLU A 216 12.58 1.34 5.20
CA GLU A 216 13.26 1.43 6.50
C GLU A 216 12.77 2.62 7.31
N SER A 217 12.61 3.78 6.66
CA SER A 217 12.11 5.00 7.31
C SER A 217 10.74 4.79 7.98
N ILE A 218 9.86 4.00 7.36
CA ILE A 218 8.53 3.68 7.90
C ILE A 218 8.66 2.79 9.14
N ILE A 219 9.50 1.75 9.10
CA ILE A 219 9.73 0.84 10.22
C ILE A 219 10.40 1.56 11.39
N ILE A 220 11.42 2.38 11.12
CA ILE A 220 12.11 3.18 12.13
C ILE A 220 11.12 4.15 12.80
N LYS A 221 10.26 4.79 12.00
CA LYS A 221 9.18 5.64 12.53
C LYS A 221 8.22 4.82 13.40
N ALA A 222 7.82 3.64 12.95
CA ALA A 222 6.97 2.72 13.71
C ALA A 222 7.61 2.37 15.06
N LEU A 223 8.87 1.93 15.08
CA LEU A 223 9.65 1.60 16.28
C LEU A 223 9.86 2.79 17.24
N GLY A 224 9.74 4.02 16.74
CA GLY A 224 9.86 5.24 17.52
C GLY A 224 8.60 5.63 18.32
N HIS A 225 7.45 5.02 18.03
CA HIS A 225 6.22 5.27 18.79
C HIS A 225 6.38 4.86 20.26
N ARG A 226 5.64 5.50 21.16
CA ARG A 226 5.69 5.18 22.60
C ARG A 226 5.04 3.82 22.90
N ASP A 227 3.97 3.52 22.18
CA ASP A 227 3.10 2.37 22.44
C ASP A 227 3.33 1.23 21.44
N VAL A 228 4.58 1.06 20.98
CA VAL A 228 4.92 -0.05 20.07
C VAL A 228 4.73 -1.37 20.82
N PRO A 229 3.90 -2.29 20.31
CA PRO A 229 3.70 -3.57 20.97
C PRO A 229 5.00 -4.38 21.04
N ALA A 230 5.17 -5.13 22.14
CA ALA A 230 6.37 -5.93 22.34
C ALA A 230 6.55 -6.99 21.24
N HIS A 231 5.45 -7.64 20.80
CA HIS A 231 5.50 -8.64 19.73
C HIS A 231 6.02 -8.06 18.41
N THR A 232 5.72 -6.80 18.09
CA THR A 232 6.26 -6.11 16.91
C THR A 232 7.77 -6.03 16.93
N VAL A 233 8.35 -5.67 18.08
CA VAL A 233 9.80 -5.59 18.26
C VAL A 233 10.44 -6.96 18.18
N LEU A 234 9.81 -7.98 18.79
CA LEU A 234 10.28 -9.37 18.73
C LEU A 234 10.32 -9.90 17.29
N ILE A 235 9.25 -9.70 16.53
CA ILE A 235 9.14 -10.15 15.14
C ILE A 235 10.20 -9.43 14.28
N LEU A 236 10.39 -8.13 14.46
CA LEU A 236 11.43 -7.38 13.73
C LEU A 236 12.85 -7.81 14.09
N CYS A 237 13.10 -8.30 15.31
CA CYS A 237 14.40 -8.85 15.69
C CYS A 237 14.71 -10.19 15.01
N THR A 238 13.70 -10.98 14.65
CA THR A 238 13.85 -12.30 14.02
C THR A 238 13.65 -12.29 12.51
N ASP A 239 13.11 -11.22 11.94
CA ASP A 239 12.82 -11.10 10.52
C ASP A 239 14.09 -11.12 9.65
N ALA A 240 14.15 -12.07 8.71
CA ALA A 240 15.32 -12.31 7.87
C ALA A 240 15.68 -11.14 6.94
N LYS A 241 14.72 -10.28 6.58
CA LYS A 241 14.93 -9.14 5.69
C LYS A 241 15.25 -7.87 6.46
N TRP A 242 14.47 -7.59 7.51
CA TRP A 242 14.52 -6.31 8.22
C TRP A 242 15.58 -6.31 9.33
N ALA A 243 15.81 -7.43 10.01
CA ALA A 243 16.83 -7.52 11.06
C ALA A 243 18.26 -7.42 10.52
N LEU A 244 18.48 -7.52 9.21
CA LEU A 244 19.79 -7.35 8.58
C LEU A 244 20.18 -5.88 8.37
N ARG A 245 19.20 -4.98 8.30
CA ARG A 245 19.41 -3.57 7.94
C ARG A 245 19.97 -2.79 9.12
N ARG A 246 21.03 -2.02 8.86
CA ARG A 246 21.78 -1.26 9.86
C ARG A 246 20.89 -0.32 10.67
N ASP A 247 20.10 0.51 10.01
CA ASP A 247 19.32 1.55 10.68
C ASP A 247 18.18 0.96 11.52
N ILE A 248 17.63 -0.19 11.08
CA ILE A 248 16.63 -0.94 11.85
C ILE A 248 17.26 -1.54 13.10
N ARG A 249 18.44 -2.16 13.02
CA ARG A 249 19.15 -2.67 14.21
C ARG A 249 19.43 -1.57 15.22
N LEU A 250 19.84 -0.38 14.75
CA LEU A 250 20.06 0.78 15.63
C LEU A 250 18.76 1.28 16.26
N ALA A 251 17.65 1.28 15.52
CA ALA A 251 16.33 1.62 16.04
C ALA A 251 15.83 0.60 17.08
N LEU A 252 16.04 -0.70 16.83
CA LEU A 252 15.76 -1.76 17.78
C LEU A 252 16.60 -1.60 19.06
N LEU A 253 17.90 -1.33 18.95
CA LEU A 253 18.76 -1.10 20.11
C LEU A 253 18.33 0.10 20.99
N ARG A 254 17.52 1.02 20.45
CA ARG A 254 16.93 2.14 21.21
C ARG A 254 15.64 1.77 21.95
N ASN A 255 14.99 0.68 21.56
CA ASN A 255 13.67 0.30 22.05
C ASN A 255 13.75 -0.48 23.38
N SER A 256 12.79 -0.24 24.28
CA SER A 256 12.70 -0.88 25.59
C SER A 256 12.32 -2.36 25.53
N HIS A 257 11.64 -2.79 24.48
CA HIS A 257 11.15 -4.17 24.31
C HIS A 257 12.13 -5.08 23.58
N THR A 258 13.32 -4.60 23.23
CA THR A 258 14.31 -5.43 22.52
C THR A 258 14.90 -6.49 23.44
N PRO A 259 14.83 -7.78 23.07
CA PRO A 259 15.39 -8.86 23.86
C PRO A 259 16.89 -8.70 24.05
N LEU A 260 17.38 -9.06 25.24
CA LEU A 260 18.80 -9.01 25.56
C LEU A 260 19.65 -9.79 24.55
N ALA A 261 19.23 -11.00 24.19
CA ALA A 261 19.94 -11.83 23.21
C ALA A 261 20.08 -11.17 21.83
N ALA A 262 19.04 -10.45 21.37
CA ALA A 262 19.10 -9.69 20.13
C ALA A 262 19.99 -8.45 20.27
N ALA A 263 19.89 -7.73 21.39
CA ALA A 263 20.72 -6.57 21.67
C ALA A 263 22.21 -6.91 21.69
N ILE A 264 22.62 -8.00 22.36
CA ILE A 264 24.01 -8.48 22.36
C ILE A 264 24.51 -8.71 20.92
N LYS A 265 23.75 -9.46 20.12
CA LYS A 265 24.09 -9.72 18.70
C LYS A 265 24.26 -8.42 17.90
N PHE A 266 23.39 -7.43 18.10
CA PHE A 266 23.46 -6.16 17.38
C PHE A 266 24.65 -5.31 17.84
N VAL A 267 24.93 -5.26 19.13
CA VAL A 267 26.05 -4.49 19.71
C VAL A 267 27.39 -4.95 19.15
N HIS A 268 27.61 -6.25 19.02
CA HIS A 268 28.86 -6.77 18.43
C HIS A 268 29.03 -6.43 16.93
N GLY A 269 27.94 -6.11 16.24
CA GLY A 269 27.95 -5.72 14.83
C GLY A 269 28.29 -4.26 14.56
N PHE A 270 28.46 -3.42 15.59
CA PHE A 270 28.72 -1.98 15.44
C PHE A 270 30.00 -1.51 16.14
N PRO A 271 30.59 -0.39 15.69
CA PRO A 271 31.68 0.27 16.41
C PRO A 271 31.25 0.72 17.81
N GLU A 272 32.17 0.61 18.76
CA GLU A 272 31.90 0.88 20.17
C GLU A 272 31.37 2.30 20.43
N HIS A 273 31.99 3.32 19.82
CA HIS A 273 31.56 4.72 19.96
C HIS A 273 30.09 4.92 19.56
N LEU A 274 29.65 4.26 18.49
CA LEU A 274 28.28 4.35 17.99
C LEU A 274 27.32 3.65 18.94
N VAL A 275 27.69 2.48 19.48
CA VAL A 275 26.88 1.77 20.47
C VAL A 275 26.72 2.60 21.74
N ARG A 276 27.82 3.17 22.27
CA ARG A 276 27.77 4.06 23.44
C ARG A 276 26.83 5.24 23.21
N GLU A 277 26.91 5.88 22.04
CA GLU A 277 26.00 6.99 21.68
C GLU A 277 24.53 6.52 21.63
N VAL A 278 24.25 5.40 20.98
CA VAL A 278 22.89 4.87 20.81
C VAL A 278 22.28 4.46 22.15
N LEU A 279 23.05 3.79 23.01
CA LEU A 279 22.60 3.36 24.34
C LEU A 279 22.38 4.56 25.28
N SER A 280 23.13 5.65 25.12
CA SER A 280 22.89 6.88 25.90
C SER A 280 21.48 7.44 25.66
N LYS A 281 21.00 7.39 24.41
CA LYS A 281 19.69 7.88 23.97
C LYS A 281 18.57 6.83 24.05
N SER A 282 18.87 5.59 24.42
CA SER A 282 17.90 4.49 24.40
C SER A 282 16.92 4.52 25.58
N LYS A 283 15.75 3.92 25.40
CA LYS A 283 14.74 3.74 26.47
C LYS A 283 14.89 2.41 27.23
N MET A 284 16.01 1.71 27.04
CA MET A 284 16.25 0.42 27.69
C MET A 284 16.44 0.56 29.20
N LYS A 285 16.14 -0.51 29.95
CA LYS A 285 16.41 -0.58 31.39
C LYS A 285 17.90 -0.36 31.69
N PRO A 286 18.27 0.35 32.76
CA PRO A 286 19.66 0.69 33.07
C PRO A 286 20.54 -0.55 33.27
N GLU A 287 19.99 -1.62 33.85
CA GLU A 287 20.67 -2.90 34.03
C GLU A 287 21.13 -3.50 32.70
N ILE A 288 20.24 -3.50 31.70
CA ILE A 288 20.53 -4.01 30.36
C ILE A 288 21.60 -3.15 29.69
N LYS A 289 21.53 -1.82 29.82
CA LYS A 289 22.56 -0.92 29.27
C LYS A 289 23.93 -1.20 29.88
N LYS A 290 24.01 -1.35 31.21
CA LYS A 290 25.26 -1.64 31.91
C LYS A 290 25.86 -2.96 31.44
N TYR A 291 25.04 -3.99 31.29
CA TYR A 291 25.47 -5.29 30.78
C TYR A 291 26.00 -5.18 29.33
N LEU A 292 25.28 -4.49 28.44
CA LEU A 292 25.70 -4.31 27.05
C LEU A 292 27.02 -3.53 26.94
N LEU A 293 27.22 -2.51 27.77
CA LEU A 293 28.47 -1.75 27.82
C LEU A 293 29.62 -2.61 28.34
N ALA A 294 29.42 -3.38 29.41
CA ALA A 294 30.43 -4.31 29.91
C ALA A 294 30.81 -5.38 28.87
N SER A 295 29.84 -5.84 28.07
CA SER A 295 30.11 -6.81 26.99
C SER A 295 30.95 -6.25 25.84
N LEU A 296 31.09 -4.93 25.72
CA LEU A 296 31.98 -4.27 24.76
C LEU A 296 33.42 -4.24 25.27
N ASP A 297 33.63 -3.98 26.56
CA ASP A 297 34.96 -3.88 27.17
C ASP A 297 35.69 -5.25 27.17
N VAL A 298 34.96 -6.37 27.10
CA VAL A 298 35.54 -7.72 26.96
C VAL A 298 36.10 -7.98 25.55
N ARG A 299 35.75 -7.15 24.56
CA ARG A 299 36.18 -7.28 23.16
C ARG A 299 37.50 -6.58 22.86
N SER A 300 37.83 -5.51 23.61
CA SER A 300 39.05 -4.71 23.47
C SER A 300 40.25 -5.39 24.11
#